data_AF-A0A7V9QE15-F1
#
_entry.id   AF-A0A7V9QE15-F1
#
_cell.length_a   1.000
_cell.length_b   1.000
_cell.length_c   1.000
_cell.angle_alpha   90.00
_cell.angle_beta   90.00
_cell.angle_gamma   90.00
#
_symmetry.space_group_name_H-M   'P 1'
#
loop_
_entity.id
_entity.type
_entity.pdbx_description
1 polymer ?
#
loop_
_entity_poly.entity_id
_entity_poly.type
_entity_poly.pdbx_seq_one_letter_code
_entity_poly.pdbx_strand_id
1 'polypeptide(L)'
;MTRKTARVGWVVDVQNDFAKRSEPGGRLYVCDLSDEADPGAEAIEPEVVRAVELLRRHCDVMVYTGDWHALEDEEIDVESPDPARGTYPPHCMGRSAVAAERLGAEIIADIRPENPLILDRDASPEEARAVAENAVANGQPVFVQKDRF
;
A
#
# COMPACT_ATOMS: atom_id res chain seq x y z
N MET A 1 4.27 31.65 -18.30
CA MET A 1 4.99 30.67 -17.45
C MET A 1 4.48 29.28 -17.81
N THR A 2 5.32 28.41 -18.36
CA THR A 2 4.98 27.00 -18.55
C THR A 2 4.92 26.34 -17.16
N ARG A 3 3.78 25.74 -16.81
CA ARG A 3 3.69 24.91 -15.60
C ARG A 3 4.70 23.77 -15.76
N LYS A 4 5.67 23.69 -14.85
CA LYS A 4 6.56 22.53 -14.77
C LYS A 4 5.70 21.32 -14.41
N THR A 5 5.75 20.27 -15.20
CA THR A 5 5.11 18.98 -14.86
C THR A 5 5.78 18.42 -13.62
N ALA A 6 4.98 18.08 -12.59
CA ALA A 6 5.49 17.42 -11.40
C ALA A 6 5.84 15.96 -11.71
N ARG A 7 6.96 15.47 -11.18
CA ARG A 7 7.33 14.06 -11.22
C ARG A 7 6.79 13.39 -9.97
N VAL A 8 6.01 12.34 -10.16
CA VAL A 8 5.41 11.56 -9.07
C VAL A 8 6.21 10.27 -8.91
N GLY A 9 6.66 9.99 -7.69
CA GLY A 9 7.15 8.67 -7.32
C GLY A 9 5.99 7.89 -6.74
N TRP A 10 5.61 6.78 -7.37
CA TRP A 10 4.47 5.98 -6.93
C TRP A 10 4.94 4.62 -6.43
N VAL A 11 4.68 4.33 -5.16
CA VAL A 11 4.93 3.06 -4.50
C VAL A 11 3.61 2.32 -4.35
N VAL A 12 3.50 1.13 -4.93
CA VAL A 12 2.23 0.40 -5.02
C VAL A 12 2.28 -0.81 -4.11
N ASP A 13 1.41 -0.80 -3.10
CA ASP A 13 1.01 -1.96 -2.30
C ASP A 13 2.18 -2.76 -1.71
N VAL A 14 3.26 -2.07 -1.31
CA VAL A 14 4.41 -2.68 -0.61
C VAL A 14 4.11 -2.78 0.89
N GLN A 15 3.07 -3.54 1.21
CA GLN A 15 2.56 -3.75 2.57
C GLN A 15 3.09 -5.05 3.16
N ASN A 16 3.11 -5.16 4.49
CA ASN A 16 3.63 -6.34 5.16
C ASN A 16 2.93 -7.61 4.67
N ASP A 17 1.59 -7.64 4.60
CA ASP A 17 0.83 -8.83 4.21
C ASP A 17 1.18 -9.40 2.83
N PHE A 18 1.73 -8.58 1.93
CA PHE A 18 2.24 -9.02 0.62
C PHE A 18 3.74 -9.32 0.63
N ALA A 19 4.49 -8.66 1.51
CA ALA A 19 5.96 -8.62 1.46
C ALA A 19 6.66 -9.53 2.48
N LYS A 20 6.02 -9.96 3.58
CA LYS A 20 6.66 -10.79 4.62
C LYS A 20 5.99 -12.16 4.73
N ARG A 21 6.78 -13.21 4.92
CA ARG A 21 6.31 -14.61 5.09
C ARG A 21 5.74 -14.92 6.47
N SER A 22 6.08 -14.13 7.48
CA SER A 22 5.78 -14.45 8.88
C SER A 22 4.50 -13.76 9.34
N GLU A 23 3.52 -14.53 9.83
CA GLU A 23 2.46 -13.96 10.66
C GLU A 23 3.10 -13.29 11.88
N PRO A 24 2.72 -12.04 12.24
CA PRO A 24 1.45 -11.37 11.93
C PRO A 24 1.41 -10.47 10.68
N GLY A 25 2.35 -10.55 9.74
CA GLY A 25 2.41 -9.64 8.59
C GLY A 25 2.55 -10.36 7.24
N GLY A 26 1.79 -11.40 6.96
CA GLY A 26 1.97 -12.20 5.75
C GLY A 26 0.77 -13.05 5.35
N ARG A 27 -0.42 -12.45 5.24
CA ARG A 27 -1.66 -13.18 4.92
C ARG A 27 -1.88 -13.45 3.43
N LEU A 28 -1.31 -12.63 2.55
CA LEU A 28 -1.33 -12.80 1.10
C LEU A 28 0.07 -12.66 0.52
N TYR A 29 1.04 -13.28 1.18
CA TYR A 29 2.44 -13.17 0.81
C TYR A 29 2.66 -13.55 -0.65
N VAL A 30 3.32 -12.66 -1.39
CA VAL A 30 3.52 -12.80 -2.84
C VAL A 30 4.71 -13.72 -3.10
N CYS A 31 4.43 -14.89 -3.67
CA CYS A 31 5.41 -15.86 -4.14
C CYS A 31 4.84 -16.74 -5.26
N ASP A 32 5.70 -17.53 -5.88
CA ASP A 32 5.30 -18.65 -6.74
C ASP A 32 4.71 -19.77 -5.88
N LEU A 33 3.39 -19.94 -5.96
CA LEU A 33 2.66 -20.97 -5.21
C LEU A 33 3.00 -22.40 -5.65
N SER A 34 3.69 -22.58 -6.78
CA SER A 34 4.14 -23.88 -7.28
C SER A 34 5.57 -24.25 -6.83
N ASP A 35 6.29 -23.31 -6.23
CA ASP A 35 7.65 -23.51 -5.72
C ASP A 35 7.75 -23.13 -4.23
N GLU A 36 7.73 -24.13 -3.35
CA GLU A 36 7.86 -23.91 -1.90
C GLU A 36 9.16 -23.21 -1.51
N ALA A 37 10.21 -23.31 -2.35
CA ALA A 37 11.50 -22.70 -2.12
C ALA A 37 11.60 -21.26 -2.65
N ASP A 38 10.59 -20.76 -3.38
CA ASP A 38 10.63 -19.41 -3.94
C ASP A 38 10.69 -18.36 -2.84
N PRO A 39 11.77 -17.57 -2.70
CA PRO A 39 11.89 -16.56 -1.66
C PRO A 39 10.92 -15.37 -1.83
N GLY A 40 10.07 -15.37 -2.87
CA GLY A 40 8.95 -14.47 -3.06
C GLY A 40 9.31 -12.97 -2.97
N ALA A 41 8.39 -12.17 -2.46
CA ALA A 41 8.56 -10.72 -2.35
C ALA A 41 9.73 -10.30 -1.44
N GLU A 42 10.11 -11.11 -0.46
CA GLU A 42 11.28 -10.84 0.42
C GLU A 42 12.58 -10.75 -0.39
N ALA A 43 12.68 -11.50 -1.50
CA ALA A 43 13.88 -11.53 -2.34
C ALA A 43 14.18 -10.20 -3.04
N ILE A 44 13.15 -9.38 -3.28
CA ILE A 44 13.28 -8.09 -3.99
C ILE A 44 13.21 -6.88 -3.06
N GLU A 45 13.00 -7.09 -1.76
CA GLU A 45 12.86 -6.00 -0.79
C GLU A 45 14.05 -5.02 -0.82
N PRO A 46 15.33 -5.46 -0.87
CA PRO A 46 16.46 -4.53 -0.97
C PRO A 46 16.41 -3.66 -2.23
N GLU A 47 15.96 -4.19 -3.35
CA GLU A 47 15.79 -3.50 -4.62
C GLU A 47 14.66 -2.48 -4.55
N VAL A 48 13.54 -2.84 -3.90
CA VAL A 48 12.41 -1.93 -3.64
C VAL A 48 12.86 -0.76 -2.76
N VAL A 49 13.60 -1.02 -1.68
CA VAL A 49 14.17 0.03 -0.80
C VAL A 49 15.02 1.00 -1.62
N ARG A 50 15.95 0.49 -2.43
CA ARG A 50 16.80 1.32 -3.30
C ARG A 50 15.98 2.11 -4.32
N ALA A 51 14.93 1.54 -4.89
CA ALA A 51 14.05 2.23 -5.82
C ALA A 51 13.30 3.39 -5.12
N VAL A 52 12.73 3.16 -3.94
CA VAL A 52 12.03 4.20 -3.17
C VAL A 52 12.99 5.33 -2.78
N GLU A 53 14.23 5.03 -2.41
CA GLU A 53 15.24 6.06 -2.17
C GLU A 53 15.53 6.92 -3.40
N LEU A 54 15.59 6.31 -4.59
CA LEU A 54 15.75 7.05 -5.85
C LEU A 54 14.55 7.95 -6.12
N LEU A 55 13.33 7.43 -5.91
CA LEU A 55 12.10 8.22 -6.06
C LEU A 55 12.09 9.41 -5.10
N ARG A 56 12.44 9.21 -3.82
CA ARG A 56 12.54 10.30 -2.82
C ARG A 56 13.53 11.41 -3.23
N ARG A 57 14.61 11.07 -3.93
CA ARG A 57 15.61 12.04 -4.41
C ARG A 57 15.21 12.77 -5.69
N HIS A 58 14.36 12.16 -6.51
CA HIS A 58 14.14 12.61 -7.88
C HIS A 58 12.69 12.98 -8.20
N CYS A 59 11.72 12.66 -7.36
CA CYS A 59 10.33 13.04 -7.55
C CYS A 59 9.99 14.26 -6.70
N ASP A 60 9.03 15.05 -7.20
CA ASP A 60 8.54 16.25 -6.54
C ASP A 60 7.50 15.89 -5.46
N VAL A 61 6.84 14.73 -5.59
CA VAL A 61 5.90 14.18 -4.60
C VAL A 61 5.98 12.65 -4.60
N MET A 62 5.79 12.04 -3.43
CA MET A 62 5.68 10.60 -3.26
C MET A 62 4.22 10.20 -3.00
N VAL A 63 3.73 9.21 -3.73
CA VAL A 63 2.40 8.60 -3.55
C VAL A 63 2.61 7.13 -3.20
N TYR A 64 1.92 6.69 -2.17
CA TYR A 64 1.83 5.29 -1.76
C TYR A 64 0.39 4.87 -1.98
N THR A 65 0.16 3.65 -2.47
CA THR A 65 -1.15 2.99 -2.35
C THR A 65 -1.02 1.79 -1.44
N GLY A 66 -2.13 1.44 -0.81
CA GLY A 66 -2.22 0.21 -0.05
C GLY A 66 -3.67 -0.15 0.24
N ASP A 67 -3.90 -1.44 0.38
CA ASP A 67 -5.16 -2.02 0.80
C ASP A 67 -5.39 -1.72 2.28
N TRP A 68 -6.61 -1.34 2.63
CA TRP A 68 -6.96 -0.81 3.94
C TRP A 68 -8.34 -1.28 4.37
N HIS A 69 -8.43 -2.59 4.54
CA HIS A 69 -9.69 -3.29 4.66
C HIS A 69 -10.30 -3.27 6.07
N ALA A 70 -11.62 -3.46 6.08
CA ALA A 70 -12.40 -3.93 7.21
C ALA A 70 -13.08 -5.27 6.86
N LEU A 71 -13.60 -5.98 7.87
CA LEU A 71 -14.20 -7.31 7.66
C LEU A 71 -15.50 -7.24 6.85
N GLU A 72 -16.15 -6.10 6.85
CA GLU A 72 -17.40 -5.82 6.13
C GLU A 72 -17.21 -5.44 4.66
N ASP A 73 -15.97 -5.33 4.18
CA ASP A 73 -15.71 -5.01 2.78
C ASP A 73 -16.16 -6.16 1.87
N GLU A 74 -16.73 -5.82 0.72
CA GLU A 74 -17.25 -6.81 -0.25
C GLU A 74 -16.19 -7.81 -0.72
N GLU A 75 -14.92 -7.41 -0.66
CA GLU A 75 -13.77 -8.22 -1.03
C GLU A 75 -13.39 -9.27 0.03
N ILE A 76 -13.70 -9.04 1.31
CA ILE A 76 -13.24 -9.90 2.40
C ILE A 76 -14.26 -11.01 2.66
N ASP A 77 -13.84 -12.26 2.41
CA ASP A 77 -14.61 -13.46 2.74
C ASP A 77 -13.84 -14.32 3.75
N VAL A 78 -14.37 -14.41 4.96
CA VAL A 78 -13.75 -15.14 6.08
C VAL A 78 -14.00 -16.65 6.03
N GLU A 79 -14.99 -17.10 5.27
CA GLU A 79 -15.43 -18.50 5.26
C GLU A 79 -14.95 -19.24 4.01
N SER A 80 -15.07 -18.62 2.84
CA SER A 80 -14.82 -19.26 1.54
C SER A 80 -14.31 -18.28 0.47
N PRO A 81 -13.13 -17.68 0.67
CA PRO A 81 -12.56 -16.75 -0.31
C PRO A 81 -12.36 -17.41 -1.68
N ASP A 82 -12.76 -16.68 -2.72
CA ASP A 82 -12.70 -17.11 -4.11
C ASP A 82 -12.17 -15.96 -4.99
N PRO A 83 -10.86 -15.98 -5.31
CA PRO A 83 -10.25 -14.96 -6.16
C PRO A 83 -10.90 -14.85 -7.55
N ALA A 84 -11.49 -15.93 -8.08
CA ALA A 84 -12.20 -15.87 -9.37
C ALA A 84 -13.51 -15.07 -9.29
N ARG A 85 -14.02 -14.84 -8.07
CA ARG A 85 -15.16 -13.97 -7.77
C ARG A 85 -14.74 -12.64 -7.16
N GLY A 86 -13.44 -12.38 -7.02
CA GLY A 86 -12.89 -11.18 -6.43
C GLY A 86 -13.01 -11.12 -4.91
N THR A 87 -13.03 -12.27 -4.22
CA THR A 87 -12.98 -12.31 -2.76
C THR A 87 -11.70 -12.97 -2.24
N TYR A 88 -11.22 -12.51 -1.09
CA TYR A 88 -9.96 -12.90 -0.49
C TYR A 88 -10.12 -13.09 1.03
N PRO A 89 -9.25 -13.89 1.68
CA PRO A 89 -9.25 -13.98 3.13
C PRO A 89 -8.92 -12.61 3.74
N PRO A 90 -9.22 -12.38 5.04
CA PRO A 90 -8.84 -11.14 5.74
C PRO A 90 -7.36 -10.80 5.56
N HIS A 91 -7.07 -9.68 4.91
CA HIS A 91 -5.72 -9.21 4.63
C HIS A 91 -5.70 -7.68 4.63
N CYS A 92 -4.54 -7.08 4.85
CA CYS A 92 -4.34 -5.64 4.87
C CYS A 92 -5.41 -4.92 5.71
N MET A 93 -5.70 -5.45 6.91
CA MET A 93 -6.82 -5.08 7.79
C MET A 93 -6.58 -3.74 8.51
N GLY A 94 -6.32 -2.68 7.75
CA GLY A 94 -5.93 -1.36 8.27
C GLY A 94 -7.02 -0.66 9.08
N ARG A 95 -8.30 -1.00 8.85
CA ARG A 95 -9.43 -0.50 9.65
C ARG A 95 -9.77 -1.37 10.87
N SER A 96 -9.05 -2.46 11.10
CA SER A 96 -9.25 -3.29 12.29
C SER A 96 -8.95 -2.52 13.58
N ALA A 97 -9.72 -2.80 14.64
CA ALA A 97 -9.42 -2.34 16.00
C ALA A 97 -8.20 -3.05 16.60
N VAL A 98 -7.80 -4.22 16.07
CA VAL A 98 -6.69 -5.02 16.57
C VAL A 98 -5.37 -4.55 15.96
N ALA A 99 -4.43 -4.13 16.80
CA ALA A 99 -3.14 -3.60 16.34
C ALA A 99 -2.33 -4.61 15.52
N ALA A 100 -2.34 -5.88 15.90
CA ALA A 100 -1.65 -6.94 15.17
C ALA A 100 -2.20 -7.12 13.75
N GLU A 101 -3.50 -6.91 13.53
CA GLU A 101 -4.10 -7.02 12.19
C GLU A 101 -3.77 -5.80 11.33
N ARG A 102 -3.69 -4.61 11.94
CA ARG A 102 -3.25 -3.40 11.23
C ARG A 102 -1.81 -3.51 10.75
N LEU A 103 -0.94 -4.27 11.43
CA LEU A 103 0.45 -4.46 11.00
C LEU A 103 0.54 -5.01 9.57
N GLY A 104 -0.34 -5.94 9.19
CA GLY A 104 -0.39 -6.48 7.83
C GLY A 104 -0.62 -5.40 6.77
N ALA A 105 -1.45 -4.40 7.07
CA ALA A 105 -1.77 -3.28 6.19
C ALA A 105 -0.69 -2.18 6.13
N GLU A 106 0.27 -2.17 7.05
CA GLU A 106 1.28 -1.12 7.03
C GLU A 106 2.26 -1.33 5.87
N ILE A 107 2.68 -0.22 5.24
CA ILE A 107 3.85 -0.23 4.36
C ILE A 107 5.05 -0.76 5.16
N ILE A 108 5.87 -1.61 4.53
CA ILE A 108 7.04 -2.20 5.16
C ILE A 108 7.93 -1.13 5.79
N ALA A 109 8.53 -1.46 6.93
CA ALA A 109 9.19 -0.48 7.80
C ALA A 109 10.27 0.35 7.06
N ASP A 110 11.05 -0.28 6.18
CA ASP A 110 12.20 0.34 5.53
C ASP A 110 11.84 1.47 4.54
N ILE A 111 10.59 1.47 4.04
CA ILE A 111 10.11 2.48 3.08
C ILE A 111 8.84 3.20 3.53
N ARG A 112 8.38 2.98 4.76
CA ARG A 112 7.20 3.63 5.32
C ARG A 112 7.30 5.17 5.18
N PRO A 113 6.28 5.85 4.65
CA PRO A 113 6.26 7.31 4.66
C PRO A 113 6.06 7.86 6.07
N GLU A 114 6.76 8.95 6.39
CA GLU A 114 6.50 9.72 7.62
C GLU A 114 5.32 10.68 7.40
N ASN A 115 4.34 10.64 8.32
CA ASN A 115 3.19 11.54 8.36
C ASN A 115 2.53 11.82 6.99
N PRO A 116 2.10 10.77 6.24
CA PRO A 116 1.48 10.96 4.95
C PRO A 116 0.12 11.64 5.08
N LEU A 117 -0.26 12.41 4.06
CA LEU A 117 -1.64 12.81 3.85
C LEU A 117 -2.43 11.58 3.40
N ILE A 118 -3.52 11.26 4.11
CA ILE A 118 -4.38 10.15 3.74
C ILE A 118 -5.37 10.61 2.68
N LEU A 119 -5.53 9.81 1.63
CA LEU A 119 -6.54 9.99 0.59
C LEU A 119 -7.34 8.70 0.47
N ASP A 120 -8.65 8.76 0.72
CA ASP A 120 -9.52 7.63 0.46
C ASP A 120 -9.61 7.37 -1.06
N ARG A 121 -9.67 6.10 -1.47
CA ARG A 121 -9.84 5.70 -2.88
C ARG A 121 -11.02 6.41 -3.55
N ASP A 122 -12.13 6.51 -2.83
CA ASP A 122 -13.39 7.08 -3.32
C ASP A 122 -13.52 8.59 -3.04
N ALA A 123 -12.42 9.25 -2.66
CA ALA A 123 -12.39 10.69 -2.51
C ALA A 123 -12.86 11.39 -3.79
N SER A 124 -13.66 12.45 -3.60
CA SER A 124 -14.11 13.29 -4.70
C SER A 124 -12.92 13.97 -5.40
N PRO A 125 -13.09 14.41 -6.66
CA PRO A 125 -12.05 15.17 -7.36
C PRO A 125 -11.61 16.44 -6.61
N GLU A 126 -12.49 17.05 -5.81
CA GLU A 126 -12.17 18.23 -4.99
C GLU A 126 -11.27 17.87 -3.81
N GLU A 127 -11.59 16.79 -3.10
CA GLU A 127 -10.75 16.27 -1.99
C GLU A 127 -9.38 15.82 -2.51
N ALA A 128 -9.35 15.05 -3.58
CA ALA A 128 -8.11 14.62 -4.22
C ALA A 128 -7.25 15.81 -4.67
N ARG A 129 -7.89 16.86 -5.19
CA ARG A 129 -7.20 18.10 -5.56
C ARG A 129 -6.62 18.81 -4.33
N ALA A 130 -7.39 18.94 -3.25
CA ALA A 130 -6.93 19.59 -2.03
C ALA A 130 -5.74 18.85 -1.40
N VAL A 131 -5.79 17.51 -1.36
CA VAL A 131 -4.68 16.67 -0.90
C VAL A 131 -3.45 16.85 -1.80
N ALA A 132 -3.61 16.82 -3.13
CA ALA A 132 -2.51 17.00 -4.07
C ALA A 132 -1.86 18.38 -3.95
N GLU A 133 -2.65 19.46 -3.80
CA GLU A 133 -2.14 20.81 -3.60
C GLU A 133 -1.36 20.92 -2.29
N ASN A 134 -1.87 20.32 -1.21
CA ASN A 134 -1.19 20.28 0.09
C ASN A 134 0.12 19.47 0.02
N ALA A 135 0.08 18.28 -0.58
CA ALA A 135 1.25 17.41 -0.76
C ALA A 135 2.39 18.12 -1.49
N VAL A 136 2.07 18.82 -2.58
CA VAL A 136 3.06 19.58 -3.37
C VAL A 136 3.56 20.80 -2.60
N ALA A 137 2.69 21.53 -1.91
CA ALA A 137 3.08 22.73 -1.17
C ALA A 137 4.01 22.43 0.00
N ASN A 138 3.79 21.30 0.69
CA ASN A 138 4.51 20.94 1.91
C ASN A 138 5.52 19.80 1.73
N GLY A 139 5.64 19.24 0.52
CA GLY A 139 6.51 18.09 0.24
C GLY A 139 6.10 16.83 1.01
N GLN A 140 4.82 16.71 1.39
CA GLN A 140 4.34 15.57 2.16
C GLN A 140 3.99 14.39 1.23
N PRO A 141 4.31 13.14 1.62
CA PRO A 141 3.84 11.97 0.90
C PRO A 141 2.32 11.84 1.02
N VAL A 142 1.69 11.23 0.02
CA VAL A 142 0.28 10.85 0.05
C VAL A 142 0.18 9.34 0.21
N PHE A 143 -0.73 8.86 1.05
CA PHE A 143 -1.08 7.46 1.16
C PHE A 143 -2.55 7.27 0.77
N VAL A 144 -2.76 6.64 -0.38
CA VAL A 144 -4.07 6.31 -0.91
C VAL A 144 -4.51 4.97 -0.33
N GLN A 145 -5.59 4.99 0.45
CA GLN A 145 -6.15 3.81 1.10
C GLN A 145 -7.29 3.23 0.26
N LYS A 146 -7.17 1.95 -0.10
CA LYS A 146 -8.13 1.23 -0.94
C LYS A 146 -8.94 0.24 -0.09
N ASP A 147 -10.24 0.18 -0.30
CA ASP A 147 -11.15 -0.80 0.34
C ASP A 147 -11.43 -2.02 -0.56
N ARG A 148 -10.85 -2.04 -1.78
CA ARG A 148 -10.96 -3.09 -2.79
C ARG A 148 -9.80 -3.02 -3.80
N PHE A 149 -9.58 -4.07 -4.59
CA PHE A 149 -8.67 -4.07 -5.76
C PHE A 149 -9.12 -3.15 -6.92
#